data_AF-A0A537JMK3-F1
#
_entry.id   AF-A0A537JMK3-F1
#
_cell.length_a   1.000
_cell.length_b   1.000
_cell.length_c   1.000
_cell.angle_alpha   90.00
_cell.angle_beta   90.00
_cell.angle_gamma   90.00
#
_symmetry.space_group_name_H-M   'P 1'
#
loop_
_entity.id
_entity.type
_entity.pdbx_description
1 polymer ?
#
loop_
_entity_poly.entity_id
_entity_poly.type
_entity_poly.pdbx_seq_one_letter_code
_entity_poly.pdbx_strand_id
1 'polypeptide(L)'
;MAEADKVLNDCLATLATINPGADYNDVMTAIVATFNDNTNIVSPDSWKRQIYSLQARNLLVNKKIKDMTAADWTQIKALTDKGIRATDNIFKFGMDPSGTNDISSSFYHPYAFIGEAAQYTFASERLIQDFKPGDQRLIKGFAQFDVPKVNIRGRGLQLGTRWNPIYIENGGLYATATNQGLVPWAAS
;
A
#
# COMPACT_ATOMS: atom_id res chain seq x y z
N MET A 1 9.53 -4.02 -21.30
CA MET A 1 8.45 -4.90 -20.80
C MET A 1 8.83 -6.36 -20.83
N ALA A 2 9.56 -6.86 -21.85
CA ALA A 2 9.94 -8.27 -21.97
C ALA A 2 10.47 -8.94 -20.69
N GLU A 3 11.42 -8.32 -19.98
CA GLU A 3 11.97 -8.92 -18.75
C GLU A 3 10.95 -8.93 -17.59
N ALA A 4 10.20 -7.85 -17.41
CA ALA A 4 9.18 -7.78 -16.37
C ALA A 4 8.08 -8.84 -16.60
N ASP A 5 7.65 -9.00 -17.85
CA ASP A 5 6.65 -10.00 -18.22
C ASP A 5 7.19 -11.43 -18.02
N LYS A 6 8.46 -11.66 -18.36
CA LYS A 6 9.13 -12.94 -18.11
C LYS A 6 9.13 -13.29 -16.63
N VAL A 7 9.61 -12.39 -15.76
CA VAL A 7 9.69 -12.63 -14.30
C VAL A 7 8.31 -12.91 -13.70
N LEU A 8 7.29 -12.17 -14.11
CA LEU A 8 5.92 -12.37 -13.63
C LEU A 8 5.34 -13.72 -14.10
N ASN A 9 5.63 -14.13 -15.34
CA ASN A 9 5.18 -15.42 -15.86
C ASN A 9 5.92 -16.60 -15.22
N ASP A 10 7.22 -16.49 -14.96
CA ASP A 10 8.01 -17.50 -14.25
C ASP A 10 7.49 -17.68 -12.81
N CYS A 11 7.10 -16.57 -12.16
CA CYS A 11 6.46 -16.60 -10.85
C CYS A 11 5.08 -17.29 -10.90
N LEU A 12 4.24 -16.96 -11.89
CA LEU A 12 2.95 -17.65 -12.09
C LEU A 12 3.13 -19.16 -12.30
N ALA A 13 4.13 -19.57 -13.08
CA ALA A 13 4.43 -20.98 -13.31
C ALA A 13 4.84 -21.69 -12.03
N THR A 14 5.68 -21.05 -11.21
CA THR A 14 6.08 -21.57 -9.89
C THR A 14 4.89 -21.67 -8.94
N LEU A 15 4.06 -20.63 -8.85
CA LEU A 15 2.88 -20.64 -7.98
C LEU A 15 1.84 -21.68 -8.41
N ALA A 16 1.81 -22.08 -9.69
CA ALA A 16 0.92 -23.12 -10.19
C ALA A 16 1.31 -24.53 -9.70
N THR A 17 2.55 -24.74 -9.23
CA THR A 17 3.00 -26.03 -8.69
C THR A 17 2.81 -26.14 -7.17
N ILE A 18 2.52 -25.03 -6.48
CA ILE A 18 2.38 -24.98 -5.02
C ILE A 18 0.93 -25.30 -4.65
N ASN A 19 0.75 -26.39 -3.91
CA ASN A 19 -0.53 -26.69 -3.25
C ASN A 19 -0.50 -26.13 -1.82
N PRO A 20 -1.37 -25.17 -1.46
CA PRO A 20 -1.37 -24.60 -0.11
C PRO A 20 -1.79 -25.65 0.92
N GLY A 21 -1.15 -25.62 2.09
CA GLY A 21 -1.37 -26.55 3.20
C GLY A 21 -0.67 -26.05 4.47
N ALA A 22 -0.62 -26.90 5.51
CA ALA A 22 0.01 -26.55 6.78
C ALA A 22 1.48 -26.11 6.58
N ASP A 23 2.28 -26.89 5.86
CA ASP A 23 3.68 -26.58 5.58
C ASP A 23 3.87 -25.22 4.89
N TYR A 24 2.99 -24.87 3.95
CA TYR A 24 3.03 -23.55 3.31
C TYR A 24 2.79 -22.44 4.32
N ASN A 25 1.75 -22.58 5.15
CA ASN A 25 1.40 -21.58 6.16
C ASN A 25 2.51 -21.44 7.21
N ASP A 26 3.10 -22.55 7.64
CA ASP A 26 4.18 -22.57 8.63
C ASP A 26 5.43 -21.86 8.10
N VAL A 27 5.83 -22.16 6.85
CA VAL A 27 6.95 -21.49 6.20
C VAL A 27 6.65 -20.00 6.02
N MET A 28 5.49 -19.63 5.50
CA MET A 28 5.13 -18.22 5.30
C MET A 28 5.08 -17.45 6.63
N THR A 29 4.56 -18.06 7.69
CA THR A 29 4.54 -17.46 9.03
C THR A 29 5.95 -17.28 9.58
N ALA A 30 6.83 -18.26 9.37
CA ALA A 30 8.20 -18.23 9.88
C ALA A 30 9.09 -17.18 9.18
N ILE A 31 8.89 -16.97 7.87
CA ILE A 31 9.71 -16.01 7.10
C ILE A 31 9.19 -14.57 7.18
N VAL A 32 7.90 -14.37 7.45
CA VAL A 32 7.33 -13.04 7.60
C VAL A 32 7.54 -12.58 9.05
N ALA A 33 8.38 -11.55 9.21
CA ALA A 33 8.65 -10.96 10.51
C ALA A 33 7.35 -10.53 11.23
N THR A 34 7.32 -10.67 12.56
CA THR A 34 6.12 -10.46 13.40
C THR A 34 5.63 -9.01 13.44
N PHE A 35 6.47 -8.05 13.04
CA PHE A 35 6.05 -6.65 12.89
C PHE A 35 5.35 -6.36 11.55
N ASN A 36 5.31 -7.34 10.64
CA ASN A 36 4.47 -7.33 9.45
C ASN A 36 3.19 -8.16 9.68
N ASP A 37 2.30 -8.23 8.69
CA ASP A 37 1.13 -9.10 8.76
C ASP A 37 1.51 -10.56 8.48
N ASN A 38 1.97 -11.27 9.52
CA ASN A 38 2.28 -12.71 9.47
C ASN A 38 1.10 -13.61 9.86
N THR A 39 -0.10 -13.02 10.04
CA THR A 39 -1.30 -13.77 10.43
C THR A 39 -2.24 -13.99 9.24
N ASN A 40 -2.38 -12.98 8.37
CA ASN A 40 -3.16 -13.08 7.15
C ASN A 40 -2.26 -13.56 6.01
N ILE A 41 -1.93 -14.85 6.03
CA ILE A 41 -1.02 -15.46 5.06
C ILE A 41 -1.57 -15.31 3.64
N VAL A 42 -0.73 -14.76 2.75
CA VAL A 42 -1.02 -14.64 1.32
C VAL A 42 -0.94 -16.02 0.68
N SER A 43 -2.06 -16.53 0.18
CA SER A 43 -2.08 -17.84 -0.49
C SER A 43 -1.40 -17.81 -1.87
N PRO A 44 -0.97 -18.97 -2.43
CA PRO A 44 -0.47 -19.04 -3.81
C PRO A 44 -1.46 -18.47 -4.83
N ASP A 45 -2.75 -18.68 -4.60
CA ASP A 45 -3.83 -18.12 -5.42
C ASP A 45 -3.91 -16.60 -5.31
N SER A 46 -3.77 -16.04 -4.12
CA SER A 46 -3.73 -14.59 -3.89
C SER A 46 -2.48 -13.95 -4.50
N TRP A 47 -1.33 -14.63 -4.48
CA TRP A 47 -0.13 -14.20 -5.21
C TRP A 47 -0.37 -14.16 -6.72
N LYS A 48 -0.95 -15.22 -7.31
CA LYS A 48 -1.28 -15.24 -8.75
C LYS A 48 -2.20 -14.08 -9.14
N ARG A 49 -3.22 -13.79 -8.33
CA ARG A 49 -4.15 -12.67 -8.56
C ARG A 49 -3.47 -11.31 -8.49
N GLN A 50 -2.55 -11.09 -7.54
CA GLN A 50 -1.72 -9.88 -7.49
C GLN A 50 -0.85 -9.73 -8.74
N ILE A 51 -0.25 -10.81 -9.23
CA ILE A 51 0.54 -10.80 -10.47
C ILE A 51 -0.32 -10.41 -11.67
N TYR A 52 -1.52 -10.98 -11.83
CA TYR A 52 -2.42 -10.60 -12.93
C TYR A 52 -2.82 -9.12 -12.85
N SER A 53 -3.11 -8.59 -11.66
CA SER A 53 -3.36 -7.16 -11.45
C SER A 53 -2.14 -6.30 -11.83
N LEU A 54 -0.92 -6.74 -11.51
CA LEU A 54 0.31 -6.04 -11.88
C LEU A 54 0.58 -6.08 -13.38
N GLN A 55 0.34 -7.21 -14.04
CA GLN A 55 0.42 -7.34 -15.50
C GLN A 55 -0.58 -6.40 -16.20
N ALA A 56 -1.83 -6.34 -15.70
CA ALA A 56 -2.84 -5.41 -16.21
C ALA A 56 -2.39 -3.95 -16.06
N ARG A 57 -1.86 -3.58 -14.89
CA ARG A 57 -1.31 -2.24 -14.64
C ARG A 57 -0.14 -1.94 -15.59
N ASN A 58 0.81 -2.86 -15.75
CA ASN A 58 1.96 -2.67 -16.61
C ASN A 58 1.55 -2.44 -18.06
N LEU A 59 0.57 -3.21 -18.56
CA LEU A 59 0.04 -3.00 -19.91
C LEU A 59 -0.64 -1.63 -20.04
N LEU A 60 -1.46 -1.24 -19.05
CA LEU A 60 -2.18 0.03 -19.04
C LEU A 60 -1.23 1.25 -19.01
N VAL A 61 -0.22 1.25 -18.14
CA VAL A 61 0.59 2.45 -17.88
C VAL A 61 1.76 2.65 -18.84
N ASN A 62 2.19 1.60 -19.55
CA ASN A 62 3.30 1.69 -20.50
C ASN A 62 2.87 2.00 -21.95
N LYS A 63 1.56 2.22 -22.18
CA LYS A 63 1.02 2.66 -23.46
C LYS A 63 0.21 3.93 -23.28
N LYS A 64 0.39 4.91 -24.17
CA LYS A 64 -0.50 6.09 -24.18
C LYS A 64 -1.88 5.63 -24.61
N ILE A 65 -2.93 6.23 -24.05
CA ILE A 65 -4.33 5.89 -24.38
C ILE A 65 -4.58 5.94 -25.89
N LYS A 66 -4.03 6.94 -26.58
CA LYS A 66 -4.17 7.08 -28.03
C LYS A 66 -3.54 5.94 -28.85
N ASP A 67 -2.60 5.21 -28.26
CA ASP A 67 -1.86 4.11 -28.89
C ASP A 67 -2.43 2.74 -28.43
N MET A 68 -3.47 2.73 -27.59
CA MET A 68 -4.13 1.51 -27.15
C MET A 68 -5.01 0.93 -28.24
N THR A 69 -4.83 -0.36 -28.51
CA THR A 69 -5.67 -1.11 -29.45
C THR A 69 -6.83 -1.81 -28.75
N ALA A 70 -7.84 -2.25 -29.51
CA ALA A 70 -8.91 -3.09 -28.96
C ALA A 70 -8.38 -4.40 -28.33
N ALA A 71 -7.29 -4.95 -28.88
CA ALA A 71 -6.62 -6.13 -28.32
C ALA A 71 -6.02 -5.84 -26.94
N ASP A 72 -5.38 -4.67 -26.77
CA ASP A 72 -4.82 -4.25 -25.49
C ASP A 72 -5.91 -4.13 -24.42
N TRP A 73 -7.04 -3.49 -24.75
CA TRP A 73 -8.16 -3.36 -23.83
C TRP A 73 -8.76 -4.72 -23.45
N THR A 74 -8.87 -5.63 -24.42
CA THR A 74 -9.34 -7.00 -24.18
C THR A 74 -8.40 -7.75 -23.25
N GLN A 75 -7.09 -7.61 -23.44
CA GLN A 75 -6.08 -8.24 -22.60
C GLN A 75 -6.07 -7.65 -21.18
N ILE A 76 -6.17 -6.32 -21.03
CA ILE A 76 -6.32 -5.67 -19.73
C ILE A 76 -7.52 -6.25 -19.00
N LYS A 77 -8.68 -6.32 -19.66
CA LYS A 77 -9.90 -6.89 -19.06
C LYS A 77 -9.67 -8.34 -18.61
N ALA A 78 -9.09 -9.17 -19.48
CA ALA A 78 -8.85 -10.58 -19.17
C ALA A 78 -7.90 -10.77 -17.97
N LEU A 79 -6.91 -9.90 -17.82
CA LEU A 79 -6.01 -9.90 -16.66
C LEU A 79 -6.73 -9.41 -15.40
N THR A 80 -7.53 -8.34 -15.49
CA THR A 80 -8.29 -7.81 -14.34
C THR A 80 -9.36 -8.77 -13.84
N ASP A 81 -10.00 -9.54 -14.73
CA ASP A 81 -10.99 -10.57 -14.36
C ASP A 81 -10.35 -11.70 -13.52
N LYS A 82 -9.02 -11.89 -13.67
CA LYS A 82 -8.20 -12.81 -12.87
C LYS A 82 -7.47 -12.12 -11.72
N GLY A 83 -7.67 -10.82 -11.53
CA GLY A 83 -6.95 -10.00 -10.57
C GLY A 83 -7.40 -10.18 -9.12
N ILE A 84 -6.87 -9.31 -8.25
CA ILE A 84 -7.16 -9.25 -6.81
C ILE A 84 -8.67 -9.20 -6.54
N ARG A 85 -9.09 -9.91 -5.51
CA ARG A 85 -10.46 -9.98 -4.99
C ARG A 85 -10.52 -9.40 -3.58
N ALA A 86 -11.72 -8.98 -3.15
CA ALA A 86 -11.94 -8.44 -1.82
C ALA A 86 -11.61 -9.42 -0.67
N THR A 87 -11.61 -10.73 -0.95
CA THR A 87 -11.30 -11.79 0.00
C THR A 87 -9.81 -12.18 -0.01
N ASP A 88 -8.98 -11.54 -0.83
CA ASP A 88 -7.55 -11.85 -0.87
C ASP A 88 -6.82 -11.26 0.33
N ASN A 89 -5.97 -12.10 0.93
CA ASN A 89 -4.89 -11.60 1.74
C ASN A 89 -3.82 -11.01 0.81
N ILE A 90 -3.36 -9.81 1.14
CA ILE A 90 -2.21 -9.16 0.51
C ILE A 90 -1.12 -8.98 1.54
N PHE A 91 0.13 -8.97 1.10
CA PHE A 91 1.23 -8.72 2.01
C PHE A 91 1.15 -7.29 2.50
N LYS A 92 1.20 -7.12 3.83
CA LYS A 92 1.23 -5.80 4.45
C LYS A 92 2.45 -5.75 5.36
N PHE A 93 3.29 -4.76 5.15
CA PHE A 93 4.42 -4.54 6.03
C PHE A 93 4.03 -3.54 7.10
N GLY A 94 4.49 -3.78 8.31
CA GLY A 94 4.31 -2.86 9.43
C GLY A 94 5.63 -2.29 9.85
N MET A 95 5.67 -1.89 11.12
CA MET A 95 6.84 -1.31 11.74
C MET A 95 7.10 -2.00 13.06
N ASP A 96 8.36 -2.26 13.34
CA ASP A 96 8.77 -2.70 14.68
C ASP A 96 8.46 -1.60 15.72
N PRO A 97 7.87 -1.92 16.88
CA PRO A 97 7.57 -0.94 17.92
C PRO A 97 8.79 -0.13 18.38
N SER A 98 10.00 -0.69 18.31
CA SER A 98 11.24 0.01 18.62
C SER A 98 11.62 1.08 17.59
N GLY A 99 10.92 1.13 16.46
CA GLY A 99 11.24 1.98 15.32
C GLY A 99 12.57 1.63 14.65
N THR A 100 13.17 0.48 14.94
CA THR A 100 14.49 0.13 14.40
C THR A 100 14.39 -0.69 13.11
N ASN A 101 13.31 -1.45 12.93
CA ASN A 101 13.15 -2.36 11.80
C ASN A 101 11.90 -2.02 10.99
N ASP A 102 12.14 -1.74 9.71
CA ASP A 102 11.18 -1.89 8.62
C ASP A 102 11.90 -2.52 7.41
N ILE A 103 11.19 -2.71 6.30
CA ILE A 103 11.72 -3.25 5.03
C ILE A 103 12.91 -2.45 4.46
N SER A 104 13.12 -1.21 4.93
CA SER A 104 14.17 -0.29 4.51
C SER A 104 15.43 -0.35 5.40
N SER A 105 15.44 -1.24 6.40
CA SER A 105 16.56 -1.39 7.35
C SER A 105 16.89 -0.10 8.11
N SER A 106 15.88 0.75 8.35
CA SER A 106 15.98 2.02 9.07
C SER A 106 14.59 2.48 9.52
N PHE A 107 14.49 3.56 10.29
CA PHE A 107 13.19 4.11 10.67
C PHE A 107 12.57 4.94 9.54
N TYR A 108 12.07 4.32 8.46
CA TYR A 108 11.45 5.06 7.37
C TYR A 108 10.05 4.60 6.96
N HIS A 109 9.30 4.03 7.89
CA HIS A 109 7.95 3.57 7.61
C HIS A 109 7.05 4.73 7.13
N PRO A 110 6.23 4.55 6.09
CA PRO A 110 5.44 5.62 5.48
C PRO A 110 4.54 6.41 6.46
N TYR A 111 4.04 5.76 7.51
CA TYR A 111 3.14 6.39 8.50
C TYR A 111 3.86 7.13 9.62
N ALA A 112 5.18 6.95 9.80
CA ALA A 112 5.92 7.47 10.96
C ALA A 112 6.13 8.99 10.92
N PHE A 113 6.10 9.58 9.72
CA PHE A 113 6.55 10.96 9.50
C PHE A 113 5.43 11.97 9.30
N ILE A 114 4.19 11.51 9.34
CA ILE A 114 3.03 12.31 8.97
C ILE A 114 2.36 12.84 10.24
N GLY A 115 2.13 14.16 10.32
CA GLY A 115 1.41 14.82 11.40
C GLY A 115 2.28 15.37 12.53
N GLU A 116 1.65 15.75 13.65
CA GLU A 116 2.26 16.50 14.76
C GLU A 116 3.33 15.79 15.59
N ALA A 117 3.36 14.47 15.64
CA ALA A 117 4.31 13.70 16.43
C ALA A 117 5.74 13.79 15.86
N ALA A 118 5.89 13.57 14.54
CA ALA A 118 7.19 13.64 13.86
C ALA A 118 7.44 14.98 13.16
N GLN A 119 6.37 15.66 12.73
CA GLN A 119 6.38 16.97 12.08
C GLN A 119 7.29 17.04 10.82
N TYR A 120 7.41 15.93 10.10
CA TYR A 120 8.19 15.85 8.87
C TYR A 120 7.34 16.20 7.65
N THR A 121 6.15 15.63 7.57
CA THR A 121 5.17 15.88 6.53
C THR A 121 3.78 16.03 7.13
N PHE A 122 2.90 16.73 6.43
CA PHE A 122 1.50 16.89 6.81
C PHE A 122 0.60 16.64 5.60
N ALA A 123 -0.70 16.46 5.86
CA ALA A 123 -1.69 16.23 4.82
C ALA A 123 -1.76 17.41 3.83
N SER A 124 -1.73 17.11 2.53
CA SER A 124 -1.87 18.13 1.49
C SER A 124 -3.30 18.65 1.42
N GLU A 125 -3.47 19.97 1.34
CA GLU A 125 -4.77 20.59 1.05
C GLU A 125 -5.40 20.06 -0.24
N ARG A 126 -4.57 19.74 -1.25
CA ARG A 126 -5.04 19.18 -2.53
C ARG A 126 -5.62 17.78 -2.35
N LEU A 127 -5.02 16.94 -1.51
CA LEU A 127 -5.55 15.61 -1.19
C LEU A 127 -6.94 15.74 -0.58
N ILE A 128 -7.12 16.69 0.35
CA ILE A 128 -8.41 16.87 1.03
C ILE A 128 -9.51 17.30 0.05
N GLN A 129 -9.17 18.14 -0.93
CA GLN A 129 -10.10 18.57 -1.99
C GLN A 129 -10.54 17.44 -2.94
N ASP A 130 -9.81 16.32 -3.02
CA ASP A 130 -10.20 15.18 -3.87
C ASP A 130 -11.33 14.33 -3.27
N PHE A 131 -11.48 14.34 -1.94
CA PHE A 131 -12.54 13.59 -1.27
C PHE A 131 -13.91 14.15 -1.61
N LYS A 132 -14.86 13.26 -1.88
CA LYS A 132 -16.25 13.63 -2.18
C LYS A 132 -17.04 13.81 -0.88
N PRO A 133 -18.16 14.57 -0.88
CA PRO A 133 -19.03 14.65 0.29
C PRO A 133 -19.41 13.25 0.81
N GLY A 134 -19.24 13.02 2.11
CA GLY A 134 -19.52 11.74 2.76
C GLY A 134 -18.40 10.68 2.67
N ASP A 135 -17.25 11.00 2.09
CA ASP A 135 -16.13 10.06 1.99
C ASP A 135 -15.60 9.66 3.38
N GLN A 136 -15.70 8.37 3.69
CA GLN A 136 -15.30 7.82 4.99
C GLN A 136 -13.80 7.93 5.24
N ARG A 137 -12.97 8.00 4.18
CA ARG A 137 -11.52 8.19 4.33
C ARG A 137 -11.19 9.58 4.84
N LEU A 138 -11.96 10.59 4.44
CA LEU A 138 -11.82 11.94 4.97
C LEU A 138 -12.28 11.98 6.43
N ILE A 139 -13.51 11.51 6.69
CA ILE A 139 -14.15 11.55 8.02
C ILE A 139 -13.32 10.82 9.07
N LYS A 140 -12.81 9.63 8.73
CA LYS A 140 -12.01 8.80 9.63
C LYS A 140 -10.54 9.23 9.68
N GLY A 141 -10.02 9.73 8.56
CA GLY A 141 -8.58 9.92 8.38
C GLY A 141 -8.06 11.29 8.78
N PHE A 142 -8.88 12.35 8.81
CA PHE A 142 -8.40 13.72 8.99
C PHE A 142 -9.33 14.58 9.83
N ALA A 143 -8.73 15.49 10.60
CA ALA A 143 -9.41 16.56 11.33
C ALA A 143 -8.79 17.90 10.96
N GLN A 144 -9.48 19.01 11.21
CA GLN A 144 -8.88 20.33 11.08
C GLN A 144 -8.06 20.67 12.33
N PHE A 145 -6.95 21.36 12.14
CA PHE A 145 -6.25 22.02 13.24
C PHE A 145 -7.04 23.24 13.71
N ASP A 146 -6.98 23.51 15.02
CA ASP A 146 -7.46 24.78 15.59
C ASP A 146 -6.67 25.97 15.03
N VAL A 147 -5.35 25.79 14.84
CA VAL A 147 -4.45 26.75 14.21
C VAL A 147 -3.71 26.09 13.04
N PRO A 148 -3.83 26.61 11.81
CA PRO A 148 -3.15 26.05 10.64
C PRO A 148 -1.63 25.96 10.85
N LYS A 149 -1.02 24.89 10.34
CA LYS A 149 0.43 24.68 10.43
C LYS A 149 1.11 25.31 9.22
N VAL A 150 2.18 26.08 9.46
CA VAL A 150 2.99 26.73 8.42
C VAL A 150 4.46 26.54 8.76
N ASN A 151 5.23 25.90 7.88
CA ASN A 151 6.69 25.73 8.00
C ASN A 151 7.18 25.22 9.37
N ILE A 152 6.61 24.09 9.83
CA ILE A 152 6.93 23.53 11.14
C ILE A 152 8.38 22.99 11.12
N ARG A 153 9.18 23.31 12.16
CA ARG A 153 10.62 22.99 12.26
C ARG A 153 11.56 23.68 11.26
N GLY A 154 11.07 24.61 10.42
CA GLY A 154 11.93 25.40 9.51
C GLY A 154 12.66 24.57 8.45
N ARG A 155 12.13 23.40 8.07
CA ARG A 155 12.80 22.42 7.21
C ARG A 155 12.54 22.59 5.69
N GLY A 156 12.22 23.80 5.22
CA GLY A 156 12.05 24.11 3.79
C GLY A 156 10.60 24.03 3.31
N LEU A 157 10.37 23.57 2.07
CA LEU A 157 9.07 23.52 1.33
C LEU A 157 8.01 22.60 1.97
N GLN A 158 7.77 22.72 3.27
CA GLN A 158 6.53 22.24 3.88
C GLN A 158 5.43 23.22 3.50
N LEU A 159 4.60 22.81 2.54
CA LEU A 159 3.33 23.47 2.27
C LEU A 159 2.53 23.50 3.57
N GLY A 160 2.09 24.69 3.99
CA GLY A 160 1.22 24.81 5.16
C GLY A 160 -0.09 24.04 4.96
N THR A 161 -0.72 23.60 6.04
CA THR A 161 -1.99 22.86 5.99
C THR A 161 -2.89 23.19 7.17
N ARG A 162 -4.19 23.08 6.94
CA ARG A 162 -5.23 23.13 7.97
C ARG A 162 -5.61 21.74 8.48
N TRP A 163 -5.06 20.67 7.90
CA TRP A 163 -5.52 19.32 8.16
C TRP A 163 -4.50 18.49 8.91
N ASN A 164 -4.95 17.92 10.03
CA ASN A 164 -4.24 16.96 10.84
C ASN A 164 -4.68 15.54 10.42
N PRO A 165 -3.76 14.61 10.12
CA PRO A 165 -4.15 13.20 10.12
C PRO A 165 -4.63 12.78 11.52
N ILE A 166 -5.72 12.02 11.57
CA ILE A 166 -6.08 11.28 12.78
C ILE A 166 -5.12 10.08 12.84
N TYR A 167 -4.47 9.89 13.98
CA TYR A 167 -3.53 8.78 14.17
C TYR A 167 -4.24 7.43 14.23
N ILE A 168 -3.55 6.38 13.76
CA ILE A 168 -4.05 5.00 13.70
C ILE A 168 -4.47 4.52 15.09
N GLU A 169 -3.66 4.80 16.12
CA GLU A 169 -3.98 4.50 17.52
C GLU A 169 -5.24 5.21 18.03
N ASN A 170 -5.68 6.28 17.37
CA ASN A 170 -6.90 7.04 17.66
C ASN A 170 -8.04 6.71 16.67
N GLY A 171 -7.92 5.62 15.91
CA GLY A 171 -8.91 5.18 14.93
C GLY A 171 -8.75 5.78 13.53
N GLY A 172 -7.63 6.44 13.24
CA GLY A 172 -7.30 7.01 11.95
C GLY A 172 -6.77 6.00 10.92
N LEU A 173 -6.07 6.48 9.89
CA LEU A 173 -5.72 5.66 8.70
C LEU A 173 -4.27 5.75 8.21
N TYR A 174 -3.61 6.91 8.31
CA TYR A 174 -2.41 7.19 7.50
C TYR A 174 -1.20 7.72 8.28
N ALA A 175 -1.27 7.75 9.60
CA ALA A 175 -0.22 8.31 10.43
C ALA A 175 -0.20 7.63 11.81
N THR A 176 0.95 7.60 12.45
CA THR A 176 1.10 7.08 13.83
C THR A 176 2.08 7.93 14.62
N ALA A 177 1.85 8.05 15.93
CA ALA A 177 2.79 8.60 16.90
C ALA A 177 3.46 7.50 17.74
N THR A 178 3.01 6.24 17.61
CA THR A 178 3.38 5.11 18.46
C THR A 178 3.85 3.90 17.67
N ASN A 179 4.34 4.11 16.44
CA ASN A 179 4.93 3.08 15.59
C ASN A 179 3.95 1.93 15.23
N GLN A 180 2.68 2.26 15.01
CA GLN A 180 1.63 1.31 14.64
C GLN A 180 1.21 1.42 13.17
N GLY A 181 0.59 0.36 12.66
CA GLY A 181 -0.05 0.34 11.35
C GLY A 181 0.56 -0.67 10.39
N LEU A 182 -0.19 -0.95 9.32
CA LEU A 182 0.19 -1.87 8.26
C LEU A 182 -0.02 -1.18 6.91
N VAL A 183 1.03 -1.12 6.10
CA VAL A 183 1.00 -0.61 4.73
C VAL A 183 0.89 -1.80 3.77
N PRO A 184 -0.12 -1.85 2.90
CA PRO A 184 -0.20 -2.89 1.88
C PRO A 184 0.93 -2.73 0.85
N TRP A 185 1.66 -3.81 0.59
CA TRP A 185 2.69 -3.84 -0.45
C TRP A 185 2.04 -4.04 -1.82
N ALA A 186 1.77 -2.92 -2.49
CA ALA A 186 1.27 -2.81 -3.87
C ALA A 186 -0.11 -3.43 -4.16
N ALA A 187 -0.90 -2.67 -4.94
CA ALA A 187 -2.23 -2.99 -5.45
C ALA A 187 -3.36 -3.03 -4.39
N SER A 188 -3.64 -1.85 -3.85
CA SER A 188 -4.97 -1.46 -3.33
C SER A 188 -5.38 -0.15 -3.96
#